data_AF-A0A959IXC7-F1
#
_entry.id   AF-A0A959IXC7-F1
#
_cell.length_a   1.000
_cell.length_b   1.000
_cell.length_c   1.000
_cell.angle_alpha   90.00
_cell.angle_beta   90.00
_cell.angle_gamma   90.00
#
_symmetry.space_group_name_H-M   'P 1'
#
loop_
_entity.id
_entity.type
_entity.pdbx_description
1 polymer ?
#
loop_
_entity_poly.entity_id
_entity_poly.type
_entity_poly.pdbx_seq_one_letter_code
_entity_poly.pdbx_strand_id
1 'polypeptide(L)'
;MYAIVLIVLLVLAYYYFKNRKATTADDIVITEQKVRLGDLQPNEIINENLTDIQLQRIANFHQILVEVDQRPLSETVDNFKRDTHPDKEIEIMEKIAGAYQAINAQMPELNMDQKKEVYNLMLLRTMMTKEEALENVNLFDKSDASKIIEFFEQY
;
A
#
# COMPACT_ATOMS: atom_id res chain seq x y z
N MET A 1 -20.72 -12.61 58.36
CA MET A 1 -20.09 -11.41 57.75
C MET A 1 -19.76 -11.62 56.27
N TYR A 2 -19.03 -12.68 55.89
CA TYR A 2 -18.66 -12.96 54.48
C TYR A 2 -19.84 -13.18 53.52
N ALA A 3 -20.94 -13.80 53.96
CA ALA A 3 -22.11 -14.05 53.10
C ALA A 3 -22.82 -12.76 52.65
N ILE A 4 -22.85 -11.72 53.50
CA ILE A 4 -23.49 -10.43 53.18
C ILE A 4 -22.65 -9.68 52.14
N VAL A 5 -21.31 -9.71 52.27
CA VAL A 5 -20.39 -9.07 51.31
C VAL A 5 -20.50 -9.69 49.92
N LEU A 6 -20.64 -11.03 49.85
CA LEU A 6 -20.81 -11.74 48.57
C LEU A 6 -22.11 -11.32 47.85
N ILE A 7 -23.21 -11.21 48.60
CA ILE A 7 -24.52 -10.80 48.05
C ILE A 7 -24.45 -9.37 47.51
N VAL A 8 -23.80 -8.46 48.23
CA VAL A 8 -23.62 -7.06 47.78
C VAL A 8 -22.80 -7.01 46.48
N LEU A 9 -21.71 -7.78 46.38
CA LEU A 9 -20.89 -7.83 45.17
C LEU A 9 -21.66 -8.41 43.97
N LEU A 10 -22.50 -9.43 44.18
CA LEU A 10 -23.34 -10.00 43.12
C LEU A 10 -24.41 -9.03 42.66
N VAL A 11 -25.01 -8.26 43.56
CA VAL A 11 -26.00 -7.22 43.20
C VAL A 11 -25.33 -6.08 42.43
N LEU A 12 -24.14 -5.64 42.85
CA LEU A 12 -23.36 -4.62 42.13
C LEU A 12 -22.93 -5.12 40.75
N ALA A 13 -22.47 -6.36 40.64
CA ALA A 13 -22.12 -6.99 39.37
C ALA A 13 -23.35 -7.10 38.46
N TYR A 14 -24.52 -7.49 39.00
CA TYR A 14 -25.77 -7.55 38.25
C TYR A 14 -26.20 -6.17 37.73
N TYR A 15 -26.14 -5.12 38.57
CA TYR A 15 -26.46 -3.76 38.15
C TYR A 15 -25.46 -3.23 37.11
N TYR A 16 -24.17 -3.51 37.29
CA TYR A 16 -23.13 -3.15 36.33
C TYR A 16 -23.35 -3.85 34.98
N PHE A 17 -23.66 -5.14 34.98
CA PHE A 17 -23.88 -5.92 33.76
C PHE A 17 -25.17 -5.50 33.04
N LYS A 18 -26.25 -5.24 33.79
CA LYS A 18 -27.54 -4.78 33.26
C LYS A 18 -27.46 -3.40 32.61
N ASN A 19 -26.63 -2.51 33.14
CA ASN A 19 -26.50 -1.14 32.66
C ASN A 19 -25.41 -0.97 31.59
N ARG A 20 -24.69 -2.03 31.24
CA ARG A 20 -23.76 -2.01 30.12
C ARG A 20 -24.57 -1.99 28.82
N LYS A 21 -24.81 -0.81 28.25
CA LYS A 21 -25.25 -0.70 26.86
C LYS A 21 -24.15 -1.29 25.98
N ALA A 22 -24.46 -2.34 25.24
CA ALA A 22 -23.60 -2.78 24.15
C ALA A 22 -23.63 -1.66 23.11
N THR A 23 -22.47 -1.12 22.74
CA THR A 23 -22.36 -0.22 21.59
C THR A 23 -22.82 -1.00 20.37
N THR A 24 -23.98 -0.63 19.83
CA THR A 24 -24.52 -1.25 18.62
C THR A 24 -23.91 -0.57 17.41
N ALA A 25 -23.86 -1.25 16.26
CA ALA A 25 -23.36 -0.65 15.01
C ALA A 25 -24.07 0.68 14.67
N ASP A 26 -25.32 0.85 15.13
CA ASP A 26 -26.13 2.06 14.99
C ASP A 26 -25.60 3.28 15.78
N ASP A 27 -24.67 3.09 16.72
CA ASP A 27 -24.03 4.18 17.49
C ASP A 27 -22.84 4.81 16.74
N ILE A 28 -22.40 4.22 15.61
CA ILE A 28 -21.33 4.77 14.77
C ILE A 28 -21.94 5.77 13.78
N VAL A 29 -21.88 7.05 14.13
CA VAL A 29 -22.23 8.15 13.21
C VAL A 29 -21.11 8.29 12.18
N ILE A 30 -21.24 7.64 11.02
CA ILE A 30 -20.36 7.88 9.88
C ILE A 30 -20.74 9.24 9.29
N THR A 31 -19.89 10.23 9.50
CA THR A 31 -20.06 11.56 8.89
C THR A 31 -19.27 11.59 7.58
N GLU A 32 -19.96 11.63 6.45
CA GLU A 32 -19.30 11.80 5.16
C GLU A 32 -18.80 13.24 5.00
N GLN A 33 -17.47 13.40 4.96
CA GLN A 33 -16.84 14.69 4.68
C GLN A 33 -16.35 14.72 3.23
N LYS A 34 -16.95 15.58 2.42
CA LYS A 34 -16.50 15.82 1.04
C LYS A 34 -15.29 16.76 1.04
N VAL A 35 -14.11 16.24 0.72
CA VAL A 35 -12.85 16.99 0.59
C VAL A 35 -12.50 17.13 -0.89
N ARG A 36 -11.93 18.26 -1.32
CA ARG A 36 -11.42 18.38 -2.70
C ARG A 36 -10.03 17.75 -2.76
N LEU A 37 -9.73 17.03 -3.83
CA LEU A 37 -8.40 16.41 -4.00
C LEU A 37 -7.27 17.42 -3.90
N GLY A 38 -7.46 18.65 -4.40
CA GLY A 38 -6.47 19.72 -4.32
C GLY A 38 -6.22 20.29 -2.92
N ASP A 39 -7.09 19.97 -1.96
CA ASP A 39 -6.91 20.38 -0.56
C ASP A 39 -6.07 19.35 0.23
N LEU A 40 -5.80 18.17 -0.36
CA LEU A 40 -4.97 17.14 0.27
C LEU A 40 -3.51 17.60 0.26
N GLN A 41 -2.88 17.56 1.44
CA GLN A 41 -1.46 17.78 1.60
C GLN A 41 -0.75 16.43 1.78
N PRO A 42 0.48 16.26 1.25
CA PRO A 42 1.29 15.10 1.57
C PRO A 42 1.49 14.98 3.08
N ASN A 43 1.60 13.74 3.57
CA ASN A 43 1.98 13.48 4.96
C ASN A 43 3.34 14.11 5.28
N GLU A 44 3.62 14.34 6.56
CA GLU A 44 4.88 14.94 7.01
C GLU A 44 6.11 14.08 6.66
N ILE A 45 7.27 14.73 6.53
CA ILE A 45 8.55 14.01 6.43
C ILE A 45 8.84 13.46 7.83
N ILE A 46 8.96 12.15 7.94
CA ILE A 46 9.27 11.48 9.21
C ILE A 46 10.72 10.97 9.27
N ASN A 47 11.36 10.77 8.12
CA ASN A 47 12.79 10.49 8.00
C ASN A 47 13.49 11.70 7.36
N GLU A 48 14.05 12.61 8.15
CA GLU A 48 14.70 13.81 7.63
C GLU A 48 15.84 13.49 6.65
N ASN A 49 16.56 12.40 6.91
CA ASN A 49 17.68 11.96 6.10
C ASN A 49 17.54 10.47 5.75
N LEU A 50 17.74 10.14 4.47
CA LEU A 50 18.01 8.78 4.02
C LEU A 50 19.52 8.57 4.00
N THR A 51 19.96 7.34 4.23
CA THR A 51 21.39 6.99 4.14
C THR A 51 21.87 7.05 2.70
N ASP A 52 23.18 7.23 2.49
CA ASP A 52 23.78 7.21 1.14
C ASP A 52 23.48 5.90 0.39
N ILE A 53 23.40 4.79 1.12
CA ILE A 53 23.05 3.47 0.57
C ILE A 53 21.60 3.49 0.05
N GLN A 54 20.66 4.01 0.83
CA GLN A 54 19.25 4.15 0.41
C GLN A 54 19.12 5.08 -0.80
N LEU A 55 19.83 6.22 -0.80
CA LEU A 55 19.83 7.16 -1.93
C LEU A 55 20.35 6.50 -3.21
N GLN A 56 21.42 5.71 -3.11
CA GLN A 56 21.95 4.97 -4.26
C GLN A 56 20.97 3.93 -4.78
N ARG A 57 20.32 3.17 -3.89
CA ARG A 57 19.28 2.19 -4.26
C ARG A 57 18.10 2.87 -4.96
N ILE A 58 17.65 4.00 -4.43
CA ILE A 58 16.58 4.82 -5.03
C ILE A 58 16.96 5.30 -6.42
N ALA A 59 18.17 5.84 -6.59
CA ALA A 59 18.67 6.27 -7.89
C ALA A 59 18.70 5.12 -8.92
N ASN A 60 19.08 3.92 -8.48
CA ASN A 60 19.16 2.75 -9.36
C ASN A 60 17.79 2.33 -9.91
N PHE A 61 16.79 2.10 -9.04
CA PHE A 61 15.47 1.70 -9.56
C PHE A 61 14.76 2.87 -10.26
N HIS A 62 15.02 4.12 -9.87
CA HIS A 62 14.45 5.30 -10.52
C HIS A 62 14.90 5.38 -11.98
N GLN A 63 16.19 5.20 -12.23
CA GLN A 63 16.73 5.19 -13.61
C GLN A 63 16.06 4.14 -14.50
N ILE A 64 15.68 3.00 -13.92
CA ILE A 64 14.99 1.91 -14.62
C ILE A 64 13.54 2.29 -14.93
N LEU A 65 12.84 2.88 -13.96
CA LEU A 65 11.40 3.12 -14.02
C LEU A 65 11.04 4.48 -14.62
N VAL A 66 12.00 5.37 -14.86
CA VAL A 66 11.74 6.75 -15.33
C VAL A 66 10.96 6.84 -16.65
N GLU A 67 11.01 5.80 -17.49
CA GLU A 67 10.22 5.77 -18.74
C GLU A 67 8.71 5.59 -18.49
N VAL A 68 8.31 4.97 -17.38
CA VAL A 68 6.91 4.70 -17.00
C VAL A 68 6.45 5.57 -15.82
N ASP A 69 7.37 6.01 -14.97
CA ASP A 69 7.14 6.90 -13.83
C ASP A 69 8.06 8.12 -13.93
N GLN A 70 7.55 9.21 -14.50
CA GLN A 70 8.32 10.40 -14.84
C GLN A 70 8.55 11.34 -13.64
N ARG A 71 8.22 10.93 -12.42
CA ARG A 71 8.50 11.72 -11.22
C ARG A 71 10.01 12.01 -11.13
N PRO A 72 10.42 13.24 -10.81
CA PRO A 72 11.84 13.55 -10.61
C PRO A 72 12.44 12.73 -9.47
N LEU A 73 13.72 12.37 -9.56
CA LEU A 73 14.43 11.62 -8.51
C LEU A 73 14.31 12.30 -7.13
N SER A 74 14.35 13.63 -7.08
CA SER A 74 14.18 14.39 -5.83
C SER A 74 12.80 14.18 -5.20
N GLU A 75 11.74 14.10 -6.02
CA GLU A 75 10.38 13.82 -5.54
C GLU A 75 10.26 12.37 -5.08
N THR A 76 10.87 11.43 -5.79
CA THR A 76 10.95 10.03 -5.36
C THR A 76 11.64 9.93 -3.99
N VAL A 77 12.80 10.57 -3.81
CA VAL A 77 13.51 10.62 -2.52
C VAL A 77 12.63 11.22 -1.42
N ASP A 78 11.93 12.32 -1.70
CA ASP A 78 11.06 12.95 -0.71
C ASP A 78 9.83 12.08 -0.36
N ASN A 79 9.35 11.23 -1.27
CA ASN A 79 8.32 10.24 -0.95
C ASN A 79 8.85 9.19 0.04
N PHE A 80 10.05 8.64 -0.18
CA PHE A 80 10.66 7.68 0.76
C PHE A 80 10.93 8.27 2.15
N LYS A 81 11.20 9.58 2.24
CA LYS A 81 11.33 10.25 3.53
C LYS A 81 10.03 10.26 4.35
N ARG A 82 8.88 10.07 3.70
CA ARG A 82 7.55 10.01 4.34
C ARG A 82 7.14 8.60 4.72
N ASP A 83 7.83 7.58 4.22
CA ASP A 83 7.51 6.18 4.50
C ASP A 83 7.93 5.78 5.91
N THR A 84 7.06 5.04 6.60
CA THR A 84 7.39 4.53 7.95
C THR A 84 8.55 3.54 7.94
N HIS A 85 8.75 2.83 6.82
CA HIS A 85 9.80 1.83 6.66
C HIS A 85 10.49 1.97 5.29
N PRO A 86 11.35 2.99 5.09
CA PRO A 86 11.93 3.28 3.78
C PRO A 86 12.67 2.09 3.16
N ASP A 87 13.41 1.29 3.95
CA ASP A 87 14.12 0.13 3.43
C ASP A 87 13.19 -0.93 2.82
N LYS A 88 12.03 -1.17 3.45
CA LYS A 88 11.04 -2.12 2.95
C LYS A 88 10.41 -1.64 1.64
N GLU A 89 10.08 -0.36 1.57
CA GLU A 89 9.52 0.23 0.35
C GLU A 89 10.56 0.26 -0.78
N ILE A 90 11.83 0.52 -0.46
CA ILE A 90 12.94 0.44 -1.44
C ILE A 90 13.07 -0.98 -1.98
N GLU A 91 13.03 -2.01 -1.12
CA GLU A 91 13.06 -3.42 -1.56
C GLU A 91 11.92 -3.76 -2.51
N ILE A 92 10.70 -3.26 -2.22
CA ILE A 92 9.53 -3.46 -3.08
C ILE A 92 9.76 -2.80 -4.45
N MET A 93 10.24 -1.56 -4.47
CA MET A 93 10.50 -0.84 -5.73
C MET A 93 11.64 -1.45 -6.53
N GLU A 94 12.67 -1.99 -5.88
CA GLU A 94 13.74 -2.75 -6.54
C GLU A 94 13.21 -4.03 -7.20
N LYS A 95 12.31 -4.76 -6.52
CA LYS A 95 11.63 -5.92 -7.12
C LYS A 95 10.81 -5.54 -8.35
N ILE A 96 10.02 -4.45 -8.25
CA ILE A 96 9.25 -3.92 -9.39
C ILE A 96 10.18 -3.58 -10.55
N ALA A 97 11.27 -2.85 -10.30
CA ALA A 97 12.22 -2.46 -11.34
C ALA A 97 12.90 -3.66 -11.99
N GLY A 98 13.32 -4.66 -11.21
CA GLY A 98 13.92 -5.88 -11.71
C GLY A 98 12.96 -6.71 -12.58
N ALA A 99 11.73 -6.90 -12.13
CA ALA A 99 10.71 -7.61 -12.88
C ALA A 99 10.31 -6.85 -14.15
N TYR A 100 10.16 -5.52 -14.07
CA TYR A 100 9.89 -4.65 -15.21
C TYR A 100 10.93 -4.80 -16.33
N GLN A 101 12.22 -4.73 -15.98
CA GLN A 101 13.29 -4.92 -16.96
C GLN A 101 13.24 -6.31 -17.61
N ALA A 102 13.02 -7.35 -16.80
CA ALA A 102 13.01 -8.72 -17.31
C ALA A 102 11.80 -9.00 -18.21
N ILE A 103 10.62 -8.46 -17.89
CA ILE A 103 9.43 -8.54 -18.74
C ILE A 103 9.67 -7.82 -20.06
N ASN A 104 10.19 -6.59 -20.03
CA ASN A 104 10.50 -5.83 -21.25
C ASN A 104 11.56 -6.50 -22.13
N ALA A 105 12.50 -7.25 -21.52
CA ALA A 105 13.47 -8.04 -22.27
C ALA A 105 12.84 -9.28 -22.93
N GLN A 106 11.82 -9.89 -22.30
CA GLN A 106 11.08 -11.05 -22.84
C GLN A 106 10.01 -10.66 -23.86
N MET A 107 9.47 -9.45 -23.76
CA MET A 107 8.42 -8.90 -24.62
C MET A 107 8.88 -7.58 -25.26
N PRO A 108 9.87 -7.61 -26.17
CA PRO A 108 10.44 -6.40 -26.76
C PRO A 108 9.46 -5.58 -27.63
N GLU A 109 8.33 -6.16 -28.01
CA GLU A 109 7.27 -5.53 -28.80
C GLU A 109 6.30 -4.65 -28.00
N LEU A 110 6.40 -4.64 -26.66
CA LEU A 110 5.52 -3.81 -25.82
C LEU A 110 5.67 -2.33 -26.18
N ASN A 111 4.54 -1.71 -26.49
CA ASN A 111 4.48 -0.26 -26.65
C ASN A 111 4.51 0.45 -25.29
N MET A 112 4.61 1.78 -25.32
CA MET A 112 4.80 2.56 -24.09
C MET A 112 3.59 2.50 -23.13
N ASP A 113 2.38 2.35 -23.64
CA ASP A 113 1.19 2.25 -22.77
C ASP A 113 1.10 0.86 -22.14
N GLN A 114 1.45 -0.19 -22.87
CA GLN A 114 1.54 -1.55 -22.33
C GLN A 114 2.63 -1.66 -21.24
N LYS A 115 3.79 -1.03 -21.46
CA LYS A 115 4.86 -0.95 -20.45
C LYS A 115 4.38 -0.26 -19.16
N LYS A 116 3.65 0.85 -19.27
CA LYS A 116 3.04 1.53 -18.11
C LYS A 116 2.05 0.61 -17.40
N GLU A 117 1.27 -0.15 -18.14
CA GLU A 117 0.33 -1.11 -17.54
C GLU A 117 1.05 -2.26 -16.83
N VAL A 118 2.13 -2.80 -17.38
CA VAL A 118 2.99 -3.77 -16.69
C VAL A 118 3.47 -3.21 -15.35
N TYR A 119 4.03 -2.00 -15.36
CA TYR A 119 4.46 -1.31 -14.14
C TYR A 119 3.31 -1.16 -13.13
N ASN A 120 2.16 -0.67 -13.58
CA ASN A 120 0.99 -0.47 -12.73
C ASN A 120 0.46 -1.80 -12.15
N LEU A 121 0.43 -2.89 -12.93
CA LEU A 121 -0.02 -4.19 -12.44
C LEU A 121 0.87 -4.71 -11.32
N MET A 122 2.20 -4.59 -11.47
CA MET A 122 3.15 -4.99 -10.42
C MET A 122 2.98 -4.10 -9.18
N LEU A 123 2.84 -2.78 -9.35
CA LEU A 123 2.61 -1.85 -8.26
C LEU A 123 1.31 -2.16 -7.50
N LEU A 124 0.20 -2.38 -8.21
CA LEU A 124 -1.08 -2.75 -7.60
C LEU A 124 -0.94 -4.04 -6.81
N ARG A 125 -0.28 -5.06 -7.39
CA ARG A 125 -0.09 -6.35 -6.74
C ARG A 125 0.67 -6.27 -5.40
N THR A 126 1.46 -5.23 -5.14
CA THR A 126 2.12 -5.05 -3.82
C THR A 126 1.14 -4.63 -2.72
N MET A 127 -0.01 -4.05 -3.10
CA MET A 127 -1.01 -3.49 -2.19
C MET A 127 -2.30 -4.30 -2.13
N MET A 128 -2.55 -5.19 -3.10
CA MET A 128 -3.80 -5.95 -3.20
C MET A 128 -3.59 -7.38 -3.69
N THR A 129 -4.66 -8.18 -3.65
CA THR A 129 -4.65 -9.55 -4.16
C THR A 129 -4.44 -9.59 -5.67
N LYS A 130 -4.06 -10.76 -6.18
CA LYS A 130 -3.93 -10.97 -7.63
C LYS A 130 -5.25 -10.71 -8.36
N GLU A 131 -6.34 -11.18 -7.78
CA GLU A 131 -7.68 -11.04 -8.35
C GLU A 131 -8.07 -9.56 -8.48
N GLU A 132 -7.87 -8.76 -7.41
CA GLU A 132 -8.12 -7.32 -7.41
C GLU A 132 -7.22 -6.56 -8.40
N ALA A 133 -5.94 -6.95 -8.51
CA ALA A 133 -5.04 -6.34 -9.49
C ALA A 133 -5.50 -6.63 -10.94
N LEU A 134 -5.98 -7.85 -11.21
CA LEU A 134 -6.48 -8.26 -12.53
C LEU A 134 -7.78 -7.55 -12.95
N GLU A 135 -8.49 -6.91 -12.02
CA GLU A 135 -9.67 -6.09 -12.33
C GLU A 135 -9.30 -4.72 -12.89
N ASN A 136 -8.04 -4.28 -12.74
CA ASN A 136 -7.54 -2.98 -13.19
C ASN A 136 -6.78 -3.05 -14.53
N VAL A 137 -6.80 -4.22 -15.19
CA VAL A 137 -6.17 -4.47 -16.50
C VAL A 137 -7.03 -3.84 -17.62
N ASN A 138 -6.37 -3.15 -18.56
CA ASN A 138 -7.00 -2.45 -19.68
C ASN A 138 -6.48 -2.88 -21.06
N LEU A 139 -5.15 -3.03 -21.21
CA LEU A 139 -4.49 -3.28 -22.51
C LEU A 139 -4.08 -4.74 -22.71
N PHE A 140 -4.02 -5.53 -21.64
CA PHE A 140 -3.81 -6.97 -21.71
C PHE A 140 -5.13 -7.72 -21.56
N ASP A 141 -5.19 -8.96 -22.06
CA ASP A 141 -6.20 -9.87 -21.57
C ASP A 141 -5.83 -10.36 -20.14
N LYS A 142 -6.82 -10.89 -19.41
CA LYS A 142 -6.60 -11.36 -18.04
C LYS A 142 -5.59 -12.52 -17.95
N SER A 143 -5.43 -13.31 -19.01
CA SER A 143 -4.52 -14.44 -19.04
C SER A 143 -3.06 -13.95 -19.08
N ASP A 144 -2.76 -13.01 -19.96
CA ASP A 144 -1.43 -12.42 -20.08
C ASP A 144 -1.08 -11.54 -18.88
N ALA A 145 -2.03 -10.76 -18.37
CA ALA A 145 -1.85 -10.04 -17.12
C ALA A 145 -1.58 -10.98 -15.92
N SER A 146 -2.24 -12.15 -15.88
CA SER A 146 -1.99 -13.16 -14.85
C SER A 146 -0.55 -13.69 -14.91
N LYS A 147 -0.03 -13.95 -16.11
CA LYS A 147 1.36 -14.39 -16.30
C LYS A 147 2.37 -13.33 -15.87
N ILE A 148 2.09 -12.05 -16.16
CA ILE A 148 2.91 -10.92 -15.70
C ILE A 148 2.98 -10.89 -14.17
N ILE A 149 1.84 -11.02 -13.49
CA ILE A 149 1.79 -11.07 -12.02
C ILE A 149 2.51 -12.30 -11.47
N GLU A 150 2.29 -13.48 -12.04
CA GLU A 150 2.97 -14.73 -11.64
C GLU A 150 4.49 -14.68 -11.84
N PHE A 151 4.94 -13.97 -12.88
CA PHE A 151 6.36 -13.71 -13.10
C PHE A 151 6.93 -12.79 -12.03
N PHE A 152 6.23 -11.69 -11.72
CA PHE A 152 6.63 -10.75 -10.66
C PHE A 152 6.73 -11.42 -9.28
N GLU A 153 5.82 -12.34 -8.95
CA GLU A 153 5.81 -13.05 -7.66
C GLU A 153 7.03 -13.97 -7.43
N GLN A 154 7.88 -14.16 -8.44
CA GLN A 154 9.13 -14.94 -8.33
C GLN A 154 10.33 -14.10 -7.86
N TYR A 155 10.19 -12.78 -7.74
CA TYR A 155 11.21 -11.84 -7.24
C TYR A 155 11.10 -11.60 -5.73
#